data_AF-A0A9D6RPJ7-F1
#
_entry.id   AF-A0A9D6RPJ7-F1
#
_cell.length_a   1.000
_cell.length_b   1.000
_cell.length_c   1.000
_cell.angle_alpha   90.00
_cell.angle_beta   90.00
_cell.angle_gamma   90.00
#
_symmetry.space_group_name_H-M   'P 1'
#
loop_
_entity.id
_entity.type
_entity.pdbx_description
1 polymer ?
#
loop_
_entity_poly.entity_id
_entity_poly.type
_entity_poly.pdbx_seq_one_letter_code
_entity_poly.pdbx_strand_id
1 'polypeptide(L)'
;MKHKMEQINQLAKLSQGLAVSGMKDTIQALNEGHVQRLIFCADLAPEAGWQCRGCQALYVGMEAKPEKCSYCGCTKIYMADLKAGMITRAYQLGCLIAVMSRSPELEAVGGVCALLDEAAQNCRHRACL
;
A
#
# COMPACT_ATOMS: atom_id res chain seq x y z
N MET A 1 16.44 15.02 16.64
CA MET A 1 16.57 13.55 16.72
C MET A 1 15.38 12.85 17.40
N LYS A 2 14.58 13.51 18.27
CA LYS A 2 13.42 12.88 18.96
C LYS A 2 12.28 12.42 18.02
N HIS A 3 12.07 13.08 16.88
CA HIS A 3 11.01 12.72 15.92
C HIS A 3 11.22 11.38 15.19
N LYS A 4 12.46 10.90 15.02
CA LYS A 4 12.76 9.67 14.28
C LYS A 4 12.42 8.40 15.09
N MET A 5 12.59 8.48 16.41
CA MET A 5 12.29 7.39 17.34
C MET A 5 10.78 7.16 17.50
N GLU A 6 9.99 8.23 17.42
CA GLU A 6 8.53 8.15 17.53
C GLU A 6 7.89 7.49 16.30
N GLN A 7 8.48 7.67 15.12
CA GLN A 7 8.07 6.95 13.90
C GLN A 7 8.39 5.45 13.98
N ILE A 8 9.52 5.06 14.57
CA ILE A 8 9.89 3.64 14.78
C ILE A 8 8.99 2.98 15.83
N ASN A 9 8.63 3.69 16.92
CA ASN A 9 7.65 3.18 17.89
C ASN A 9 6.24 3.06 17.31
N GLN A 10 5.87 3.91 16.35
CA GLN A 10 4.64 3.72 15.57
C GLN A 10 4.71 2.50 14.65
N LEU A 11 5.87 2.24 14.02
CA LEU A 11 6.12 1.01 13.25
C LEU A 11 6.09 -0.26 14.13
N ALA A 12 6.64 -0.21 15.34
CA ALA A 12 6.59 -1.34 16.27
C ALA A 12 5.16 -1.64 16.77
N LYS A 13 4.32 -0.61 16.95
CA LYS A 13 2.89 -0.74 17.26
C LYS A 13 2.07 -1.38 16.12
N LEU A 14 2.56 -1.34 14.88
CA LEU A 14 1.93 -2.03 13.73
C LEU A 14 1.83 -3.55 13.91
N SER A 15 2.75 -4.12 14.69
CA SER A 15 2.83 -5.56 14.93
C SER A 15 1.67 -6.12 15.77
N GLN A 16 0.75 -5.27 16.28
CA GLN A 16 -0.52 -5.70 16.86
C GLN A 16 -1.58 -6.10 15.81
N GLY A 17 -1.15 -6.64 14.66
CA GLY A 17 -2.02 -7.20 13.62
C GLY A 17 -2.68 -6.19 12.66
N LEU A 18 -2.26 -4.92 12.68
CA LEU A 18 -2.92 -3.81 11.98
C LEU A 18 -2.13 -3.25 10.79
N ALA A 19 -1.15 -3.99 10.29
CA ALA A 19 -0.38 -3.58 9.11
C ALA A 19 -0.10 -4.73 8.15
N VAL A 20 0.00 -4.36 6.88
CA VAL A 20 0.50 -5.22 5.80
C VAL A 20 1.84 -4.69 5.33
N SER A 21 2.72 -5.60 4.93
CA SER A 21 4.06 -5.27 4.47
C SER A 21 4.37 -5.96 3.15
N GLY A 22 5.22 -5.34 2.34
CA GLY A 22 5.52 -5.82 0.99
C GLY A 22 4.60 -5.22 -0.07
N MET A 23 5.10 -5.15 -1.30
CA MET A 23 4.43 -4.39 -2.36
C MET A 23 3.06 -4.97 -2.73
N LYS A 24 2.95 -6.29 -2.84
CA LYS A 24 1.70 -6.97 -3.20
C LYS A 24 0.58 -6.71 -2.20
N ASP A 25 0.84 -6.96 -0.93
CA ASP A 25 -0.17 -6.82 0.12
C ASP A 25 -0.52 -5.35 0.35
N THR A 26 0.46 -4.44 0.23
CA THR A 26 0.23 -2.99 0.31
C THR A 26 -0.64 -2.49 -0.86
N ILE A 27 -0.36 -2.93 -2.08
CA ILE A 27 -1.17 -2.58 -3.26
C ILE A 27 -2.59 -3.13 -3.11
N GLN A 28 -2.74 -4.36 -2.62
CA GLN A 28 -4.06 -4.93 -2.37
C GLN A 28 -4.85 -4.08 -1.38
N ALA A 29 -4.26 -3.73 -0.23
CA ALA A 29 -4.91 -2.88 0.76
C ALA A 29 -5.29 -1.50 0.21
N LEU A 30 -4.40 -0.87 -0.58
CA LEU A 30 -4.69 0.41 -1.25
C LEU A 30 -5.81 0.29 -2.27
N ASN A 31 -5.90 -0.81 -3.01
CA ASN A 31 -6.98 -1.02 -3.96
C ASN A 31 -8.33 -1.22 -3.25
N GLU A 32 -8.33 -1.92 -2.11
CA GLU A 32 -9.51 -2.14 -1.26
C GLU A 32 -9.93 -0.87 -0.50
N GLY A 33 -9.06 0.14 -0.41
CA GLY A 33 -9.36 1.43 0.23
C GLY A 33 -9.33 1.39 1.76
N HIS A 34 -8.75 0.34 2.34
CA HIS A 34 -8.67 0.12 3.79
C HIS A 34 -7.30 0.54 4.35
N VAL A 35 -6.77 1.68 3.92
CA VAL A 35 -5.44 2.15 4.32
C VAL A 35 -5.54 3.50 5.02
N GLN A 36 -5.06 3.56 6.25
CA GLN A 36 -4.94 4.80 7.00
C GLN A 36 -3.66 5.55 6.62
N ARG A 37 -2.55 4.81 6.51
CA ARG A 37 -1.23 5.38 6.24
C ARG A 37 -0.38 4.46 5.36
N LEU A 38 0.17 5.03 4.28
CA LEU A 38 1.18 4.39 3.45
C LEU A 38 2.58 4.80 3.93
N ILE A 39 3.48 3.83 4.13
CA ILE A 39 4.84 4.05 4.59
C ILE A 39 5.81 3.38 3.59
N PHE A 40 6.82 4.12 3.12
CA PHE A 40 7.83 3.55 2.23
C PHE A 40 9.22 4.16 2.42
N CYS A 41 10.24 3.40 2.06
CA CYS A 41 11.63 3.86 1.97
C CYS A 41 11.77 4.87 0.83
N ALA A 42 12.44 6.01 1.09
CA ALA A 42 12.77 6.98 0.05
C ALA A 42 13.46 6.32 -1.16
N ASP A 43 14.34 5.35 -0.87
CA ASP A 43 15.17 4.64 -1.84
C ASP A 43 14.49 3.37 -2.40
N LEU A 44 13.18 3.17 -2.12
CA LEU A 44 12.43 2.06 -2.70
C LEU A 44 12.59 2.08 -4.23
N ALA A 45 13.09 0.98 -4.78
CA ALA A 45 13.30 0.84 -6.20
C ALA A 45 11.96 0.96 -6.96
N PRO A 46 11.94 1.63 -8.12
CA PRO A 46 10.75 1.64 -8.96
C PRO A 46 10.45 0.22 -9.42
N GLU A 47 9.19 -0.19 -9.29
CA GLU A 47 8.70 -1.47 -9.78
C GLU A 47 7.64 -1.20 -10.85
N ALA A 48 7.79 -1.82 -12.01
CA ALA A 48 6.83 -1.69 -13.08
C ALA A 48 5.61 -2.57 -12.82
N GLY A 49 4.44 -2.05 -13.13
CA GLY A 49 3.20 -2.82 -13.10
C GLY A 49 2.13 -2.15 -13.94
N TRP A 50 0.87 -2.45 -13.63
CA TRP A 50 -0.26 -1.92 -14.39
C TRP A 50 -1.15 -1.04 -13.52
N GLN A 51 -1.69 0.01 -14.10
CA GLN A 51 -2.61 0.91 -13.43
C GLN A 51 -3.87 1.13 -14.27
N CYS A 52 -5.02 1.09 -13.61
CA CYS A 52 -6.30 1.39 -14.23
C CYS A 52 -6.54 2.90 -14.31
N ARG A 53 -6.86 3.43 -15.49
CA ARG A 53 -7.18 4.85 -15.66
C ARG A 53 -8.50 5.26 -15.00
N GLY A 54 -9.43 4.32 -14.85
CA GLY A 54 -10.77 4.57 -14.31
C GLY A 54 -10.78 4.78 -12.79
N CYS A 55 -10.30 3.79 -12.04
CA CYS A 55 -10.31 3.81 -10.56
C CYS A 55 -8.92 3.89 -9.93
N GLN A 56 -7.86 3.98 -10.73
CA GLN A 56 -6.47 4.06 -10.26
C GLN A 56 -5.97 2.83 -9.51
N ALA A 57 -6.70 1.70 -9.57
CA ALA A 57 -6.25 0.42 -9.05
C ALA A 57 -4.94 -0.03 -9.70
N LEU A 58 -4.07 -0.62 -8.89
CA LEU A 58 -2.72 -1.05 -9.25
C LEU A 58 -2.64 -2.58 -9.32
N TYR A 59 -1.81 -3.10 -10.21
CA TYR A 59 -1.56 -4.52 -10.40
C TYR A 59 -0.06 -4.77 -10.45
N VAL A 60 0.42 -5.67 -9.58
CA VAL A 60 1.83 -6.04 -9.44
C VAL A 60 2.05 -7.51 -9.78
N GLY A 61 3.23 -7.83 -10.31
CA GLY A 61 3.63 -9.22 -10.62
C GLY A 61 2.87 -9.85 -11.79
N MET A 62 2.22 -9.06 -12.63
CA MET A 62 1.53 -9.54 -13.83
C MET A 62 2.39 -9.32 -15.08
N GLU A 63 2.78 -10.42 -15.72
CA GLU A 63 3.56 -10.39 -16.96
C GLU A 63 2.77 -9.75 -18.12
N ALA A 64 1.49 -10.07 -18.22
CA ALA A 64 0.59 -9.54 -19.24
C ALA A 64 -0.30 -8.41 -18.70
N LYS A 65 -0.61 -7.44 -19.57
CA LYS A 65 -1.56 -6.37 -19.28
C LYS A 65 -2.96 -6.96 -19.04
N PRO A 66 -3.63 -6.66 -17.92
CA PRO A 66 -5.01 -7.07 -17.75
C PRO A 66 -5.91 -6.41 -18.80
N GLU A 67 -6.85 -7.17 -19.36
CA GLU A 67 -7.79 -6.66 -20.37
C GLU A 67 -8.83 -5.71 -19.77
N LYS A 68 -9.20 -5.96 -18.51
CA LYS A 68 -10.23 -5.24 -17.78
C LYS A 68 -9.83 -5.11 -16.31
N CYS A 69 -10.15 -3.97 -15.71
CA CYS A 69 -9.93 -3.73 -14.30
C CYS A 69 -10.95 -4.51 -13.45
N SER A 70 -10.47 -5.40 -12.58
CA SER A 70 -11.30 -6.17 -11.64
C SER A 70 -12.08 -5.32 -10.63
N TYR A 71 -11.69 -4.06 -10.39
CA TYR A 71 -12.33 -3.20 -9.39
C TYR A 71 -13.45 -2.31 -9.95
N CYS A 72 -13.30 -1.79 -11.17
CA CYS A 72 -14.28 -0.86 -11.77
C CYS A 72 -14.76 -1.27 -13.17
N GLY A 73 -14.14 -2.29 -13.77
CA GLY A 73 -14.47 -2.77 -15.10
C GLY A 73 -13.95 -1.93 -16.27
N CYS A 74 -13.15 -0.89 -16.04
CA CYS A 74 -12.53 -0.11 -17.11
C CYS A 74 -11.49 -0.94 -17.89
N THR A 75 -11.42 -0.77 -19.21
CA THR A 75 -10.46 -1.45 -20.10
C THR A 75 -9.20 -0.62 -20.37
N LYS A 76 -9.19 0.65 -19.93
CA LYS A 76 -8.03 1.55 -20.09
C LYS A 76 -7.03 1.28 -18.96
N ILE A 77 -6.19 0.27 -19.17
CA ILE A 77 -5.08 -0.09 -18.28
C ILE A 77 -3.76 0.24 -18.98
N TYR A 78 -2.81 0.81 -18.26
CA TYR A 78 -1.52 1.24 -18.78
C TYR A 78 -0.38 0.82 -17.84
N MET A 79 0.84 0.72 -18.39
CA MET A 79 2.03 0.43 -17.61
C MET A 79 2.38 1.64 -16.74
N ALA A 80 2.69 1.40 -15.47
CA ALA A 80 2.96 2.45 -14.51
C ALA A 80 4.11 2.06 -13.57
N ASP A 81 4.77 3.08 -13.02
CA ASP A 81 5.61 2.92 -11.83
C ASP A 81 4.69 2.72 -10.62
N LEU A 82 4.75 1.55 -10.01
CA LEU A 82 3.93 1.18 -8.87
C LEU A 82 4.21 2.03 -7.64
N LYS A 83 5.43 2.54 -7.45
CA LYS A 83 5.74 3.46 -6.35
C LYS A 83 4.97 4.77 -6.52
N ALA A 84 5.06 5.38 -7.69
CA ALA A 84 4.31 6.60 -8.00
C ALA A 84 2.79 6.35 -7.97
N GLY A 85 2.36 5.18 -8.46
CA GLY A 85 0.97 4.74 -8.44
C GLY A 85 0.42 4.63 -7.02
N MET A 86 1.15 3.98 -6.10
CA MET A 86 0.76 3.84 -4.69
C MET A 86 0.63 5.19 -4.00
N ILE A 87 1.59 6.11 -4.22
CA ILE A 87 1.55 7.47 -3.67
C ILE A 87 0.30 8.21 -4.17
N THR A 88 0.05 8.15 -5.48
CA THR A 88 -1.13 8.79 -6.10
C THR A 88 -2.41 8.21 -5.53
N ARG A 89 -2.49 6.89 -5.38
CA ARG A 89 -3.67 6.19 -4.86
C ARG A 89 -3.92 6.52 -3.39
N ALA A 90 -2.88 6.49 -2.56
CA ALA A 90 -2.94 6.88 -1.16
C ALA A 90 -3.42 8.33 -1.01
N TYR A 91 -2.89 9.25 -1.83
CA TYR A 91 -3.32 10.64 -1.85
C TYR A 91 -4.81 10.79 -2.20
N GLN A 92 -5.31 10.07 -3.20
CA GLN A 92 -6.72 10.09 -3.60
C GLN A 92 -7.68 9.53 -2.54
N LEU A 93 -7.21 8.54 -1.77
CA LEU A 93 -7.96 7.97 -0.67
C LEU A 93 -7.91 8.83 0.60
N GLY A 94 -7.11 9.90 0.61
CA GLY A 94 -6.90 10.74 1.79
C GLY A 94 -6.03 10.09 2.86
N CYS A 95 -5.25 9.06 2.50
CA CYS A 95 -4.34 8.39 3.41
C CYS A 95 -3.17 9.31 3.78
N LEU A 96 -2.64 9.13 4.99
CA LEU A 96 -1.36 9.74 5.35
C LEU A 96 -0.22 9.05 4.60
N ILE A 97 0.76 9.81 4.13
CA ILE A 97 1.93 9.28 3.45
C ILE A 97 3.18 9.61 4.27
N ALA A 98 3.92 8.58 4.68
CA ALA A 98 5.17 8.73 5.42
C ALA A 98 6.34 8.16 4.62
N VAL A 99 7.34 8.99 4.38
CA VAL A 99 8.60 8.59 3.74
C VAL A 99 9.66 8.43 4.81
N MET A 100 10.32 7.28 4.83
CA MET A 100 11.39 7.00 5.79
C MET A 100 12.74 6.89 5.09
N SER A 101 13.79 7.33 5.79
CA SER A 101 15.18 7.02 5.41
C SER A 101 15.41 5.51 5.50
N ARG A 102 16.50 5.00 4.90
CA ARG A 102 16.90 3.59 5.03
C ARG A 102 16.81 3.12 6.49
N SER A 103 16.05 2.06 6.68
CA SER A 103 15.83 1.37 7.94
C SER A 103 15.94 -0.13 7.62
N PRO A 104 16.86 -0.86 8.27
CA PRO A 104 17.01 -2.29 8.07
C PRO A 104 15.71 -3.07 8.24
N GLU A 105 14.86 -2.63 9.17
CA GLU A 105 13.56 -3.23 9.47
C GLU A 105 12.57 -3.07 8.31
N LEU A 106 12.53 -1.89 7.69
CA LEU A 106 11.65 -1.63 6.55
C LEU A 106 12.19 -2.29 5.27
N GLU A 107 13.52 -2.34 5.09
CA GLU A 107 14.17 -3.06 3.99
C GLU A 107 13.91 -4.58 4.08
N ALA A 108 13.94 -5.16 5.28
CA ALA A 108 13.66 -6.58 5.51
C ALA A 108 12.27 -7.02 5.04
N VAL A 109 11.31 -6.09 4.93
CA VAL A 109 9.94 -6.35 4.48
C VAL A 109 9.66 -5.81 3.07
N GLY A 110 10.69 -5.50 2.29
CA GLY A 110 10.56 -5.03 0.90
C GLY A 110 10.40 -3.51 0.75
N GLY A 111 10.71 -2.73 1.79
CA GLY A 111 10.80 -1.27 1.72
C GLY A 111 9.47 -0.53 1.70
N VAL A 112 8.35 -1.23 1.86
CA VAL A 112 6.99 -0.66 1.83
C VAL A 112 6.06 -1.40 2.78
N CYS A 113 5.20 -0.63 3.48
CA CYS A 113 4.12 -1.16 4.28
C CYS A 113 2.93 -0.20 4.32
N ALA A 114 1.77 -0.73 4.69
CA ALA A 114 0.56 0.05 4.90
C ALA A 114 -0.10 -0.30 6.24
N LEU A 115 -0.59 0.75 6.87
CA LEU A 115 -1.42 0.74 8.05
C LEU A 115 -2.88 0.62 7.65
N LEU A 116 -3.58 -0.37 8.18
CA LEU A 116 -5.01 -0.55 7.91
C LEU A 116 -5.85 0.26 8.90
N ASP A 117 -7.02 0.69 8.47
CA ASP A 117 -8.01 1.28 9.39
C ASP A 117 -8.56 0.23 10.36
N GLU A 118 -8.76 0.58 11.63
CA GLU A 118 -9.36 -0.30 12.65
C GLU A 118 -10.74 -0.85 12.22
N ALA A 119 -11.48 -0.10 11.37
CA ALA A 119 -12.76 -0.54 10.83
C ALA A 119 -12.66 -1.75 9.88
N ALA A 120 -11.53 -1.93 9.18
CA ALA A 120 -11.32 -3.04 8.26
C ALA A 120 -11.18 -4.40 8.96
N GLN A 121 -10.77 -4.40 10.24
CA GLN A 121 -10.71 -5.62 11.05
C GLN A 121 -12.07 -6.06 11.58
N ASN A 122 -13.04 -5.16 11.74
CA ASN A 122 -14.36 -5.51 12.28
C ASN A 122 -15.15 -6.46 11.33
N CYS A 123 -14.80 -6.48 10.03
CA CYS A 123 -15.35 -7.44 9.07
C CYS A 123 -14.68 -8.82 9.14
N ARG A 124 -13.47 -8.96 9.70
CA ARG A 124 -12.79 -10.26 9.86
C ARG A 124 -13.12 -10.94 11.20
N HIS A 125 -13.55 -10.19 12.21
CA HIS A 125 -13.99 -10.76 13.49
C HIS A 125 -15.51 -11.00 13.61
N ARG A 126 -16.35 -10.38 12.77
CA ARG A 126 -17.82 -10.61 12.77
C ARG A 126 -18.31 -11.53 11.64
N ALA A 127 -17.47 -12.46 11.17
CA ALA A 127 -17.90 -13.61 10.36
C ALA A 127 -18.33 -14.82 11.22
N CYS A 128 -18.75 -14.59 12.46
CA CYS A 128 -19.44 -15.54 13.32
C CYS A 128 -20.42 -14.77 14.21
N LEU A 129 -21.55 -14.33 13.66
CA LEU A 129 -22.83 -14.17 14.36
C LEU A 129 -23.95 -14.23 13.32
#